data_AF-A0A9D5QSV5-F1
#
_entry.id   AF-A0A9D5QSV5-F1
#
_cell.length_a   1.000
_cell.length_b   1.000
_cell.length_c   1.000
_cell.angle_alpha   90.00
_cell.angle_beta   90.00
_cell.angle_gamma   90.00
#
_symmetry.space_group_name_H-M   'P 1'
#
loop_
_entity.id
_entity.type
_entity.pdbx_description
1 polymer ?
#
loop_
_entity_poly.entity_id
_entity_poly.type
_entity_poly.pdbx_seq_one_letter_code
_entity_poly.pdbx_strand_id
1 'polypeptide(L)'
;MSTTAYNISLKGYVGGLDFDRSKVDKELAKNEGKEINVLIDSLGGSLATGLSISAAFKNHGKVNVHFVGLNASAATIASLGAAHISILEWVSLNSDQFSTLIADCEKIKADLEVFL
;
A
#
# COMPACT_ATOMS: atom_id res chain seq x y z
N MET A 1 -12.93 8.36 -9.36
CA MET A 1 -11.73 8.15 -8.52
C MET A 1 -10.52 8.15 -9.43
N SER A 2 -9.48 8.93 -9.13
CA SER A 2 -8.22 8.90 -9.90
C SER A 2 -7.46 7.61 -9.58
N THR A 3 -7.15 6.81 -10.60
CA THR A 3 -6.34 5.60 -10.43
C THR A 3 -4.93 6.01 -10.02
N THR A 4 -4.51 5.70 -8.78
CA THR A 4 -3.12 5.89 -8.35
C THR A 4 -2.23 4.98 -9.19
N ALA A 5 -1.34 5.56 -9.98
CA ALA A 5 -0.33 4.80 -10.70
C ALA A 5 0.76 4.37 -9.71
N TYR A 6 1.03 3.06 -9.65
CA TYR A 6 2.07 2.48 -8.79
C TYR A 6 3.36 2.27 -9.57
N ASN A 7 4.47 2.75 -9.04
CA ASN A 7 5.80 2.52 -9.59
C ASN A 7 6.28 1.10 -9.27
N ILE A 8 5.93 0.59 -8.08
CA ILE A 8 6.29 -0.74 -7.60
C ILE A 8 5.05 -1.45 -7.09
N SER A 9 4.91 -2.74 -7.42
CA SER A 9 4.00 -3.66 -6.73
C SER A 9 4.82 -4.76 -6.06
N LEU A 10 4.79 -4.79 -4.73
CA LEU A 10 5.44 -5.80 -3.89
C LEU A 10 4.39 -6.80 -3.41
N LYS A 11 4.43 -8.01 -3.95
CA LYS A 11 3.39 -9.02 -3.69
C LYS A 11 3.99 -10.32 -3.16
N GLY A 12 3.20 -11.03 -2.35
CA GLY A 12 3.57 -12.35 -1.85
C GLY A 12 4.59 -12.30 -0.72
N TYR A 13 5.47 -13.30 -0.63
CA TYR A 13 6.39 -13.46 0.50
C TYR A 13 7.50 -12.40 0.51
N VAL A 14 7.69 -11.72 1.65
CA VAL A 14 8.79 -10.76 1.85
C VAL A 14 10.14 -11.48 1.77
N GLY A 15 10.96 -11.14 0.78
CA GLY A 15 12.20 -11.86 0.42
C GLY A 15 12.04 -12.84 -0.74
N GLY A 16 10.82 -13.01 -1.27
CA GLY A 16 10.55 -13.75 -2.50
C GLY A 16 10.78 -12.91 -3.75
N LEU A 17 10.62 -13.53 -4.92
CA LEU A 17 10.94 -12.93 -6.23
C LEU A 17 10.23 -11.61 -6.53
N ASP A 18 9.03 -11.42 -6.00
CA ASP A 18 8.22 -10.22 -6.23
C ASP A 18 8.27 -9.20 -5.10
N PHE A 19 8.99 -9.51 -4.01
CA PHE A 19 9.15 -8.67 -2.83
C PHE A 19 10.57 -8.79 -2.27
N ASP A 20 11.57 -8.47 -3.10
CA ASP A 20 12.98 -8.49 -2.71
C ASP A 20 13.64 -7.09 -2.74
N ARG A 21 14.78 -7.00 -2.04
CA ARG A 21 15.54 -5.77 -1.88
C ARG A 21 16.08 -5.21 -3.21
N SER A 22 16.53 -6.07 -4.11
CA SER A 22 17.18 -5.68 -5.37
C SER A 22 16.18 -5.05 -6.33
N LYS A 23 14.95 -5.60 -6.40
CA LYS A 23 13.86 -5.02 -7.19
C LYS A 23 13.48 -3.64 -6.66
N VAL A 24 13.39 -3.49 -5.33
CA VAL A 24 13.16 -2.18 -4.68
C VAL A 24 14.27 -1.19 -5.03
N ASP A 25 15.54 -1.56 -4.85
CA ASP A 25 16.67 -0.66 -5.14
C ASP A 25 16.71 -0.17 -6.57
N LYS A 26 16.46 -1.06 -7.53
CA LYS A 26 16.41 -0.69 -8.94
C LYS A 26 15.35 0.38 -9.21
N GLU A 27 14.17 0.27 -8.59
CA GLU A 27 13.11 1.22 -8.85
C GLU A 27 13.28 2.53 -8.05
N LEU A 28 13.85 2.48 -6.85
CA LEU A 28 14.24 3.70 -6.11
C LEU A 28 15.29 4.50 -6.90
N ALA A 29 16.32 3.83 -7.43
CA ALA A 29 17.38 4.48 -8.20
C ALA A 29 16.86 5.15 -9.49
N LYS A 30 15.91 4.51 -10.19
CA LYS A 30 15.28 5.10 -11.40
C LYS A 30 14.45 6.36 -11.10
N ASN A 31 13.98 6.51 -9.87
CA ASN A 31 13.07 7.56 -9.45
C ASN A 31 13.71 8.49 -8.41
N GLU A 32 15.03 8.62 -8.41
CA GLU A 32 15.77 9.46 -7.47
C GLU A 32 15.20 10.90 -7.42
N GLY A 33 14.89 11.35 -6.20
CA GLY A 33 14.34 12.68 -5.94
C GLY A 33 12.86 12.86 -6.33
N LYS A 34 12.20 11.85 -6.90
CA LYS A 34 10.78 11.87 -7.29
C LYS A 34 9.91 11.15 -6.26
N GLU A 35 8.61 11.35 -6.31
CA GLU A 35 7.68 10.56 -5.52
C GLU A 35 7.50 9.16 -6.12
N ILE A 36 7.40 8.15 -5.25
CA ILE A 36 7.23 6.75 -5.62
C ILE A 36 6.04 6.18 -4.87
N ASN A 37 5.06 5.67 -5.60
CA ASN A 37 3.92 4.96 -5.02
C ASN A 37 4.17 3.45 -5.10
N VAL A 38 4.10 2.79 -3.94
CA VAL A 38 4.37 1.36 -3.77
C VAL A 38 3.09 0.69 -3.30
N LEU A 39 2.60 -0.27 -4.08
CA LEU A 39 1.54 -1.17 -3.64
C LEU A 39 2.16 -2.35 -2.89
N ILE A 40 1.62 -2.68 -1.72
CA ILE A 40 2.02 -3.87 -0.96
C ILE A 40 0.79 -4.76 -0.70
N ASP A 41 0.95 -6.04 -1.00
CA ASP A 41 -0.03 -7.12 -0.75
C ASP A 41 0.73 -8.39 -0.33
N SER A 42 0.88 -8.60 0.99
CA SER A 42 1.79 -9.60 1.53
C SER A 42 1.39 -10.13 2.90
N LEU A 43 1.38 -11.46 3.01
CA LEU A 43 1.23 -12.18 4.29
C LEU A 43 2.48 -12.11 5.19
N GLY A 44 3.52 -11.38 4.79
CA GLY A 44 4.78 -11.24 5.52
C GLY A 44 5.89 -12.14 4.98
N GLY A 45 6.91 -12.39 5.82
CA GLY A 45 8.06 -13.21 5.45
C GLY A 45 9.33 -12.83 6.19
N SER A 46 10.44 -12.70 5.45
CA SER A 46 11.77 -12.41 6.00
C SER A 46 11.82 -11.06 6.69
N LEU A 47 12.01 -11.08 8.02
CA LEU A 47 12.21 -9.88 8.83
C LEU A 47 13.42 -9.05 8.36
N ALA A 48 14.54 -9.72 8.05
CA ALA A 48 15.75 -9.05 7.60
C ALA A 48 15.52 -8.28 6.28
N THR A 49 14.80 -8.91 5.34
CA THR A 49 14.41 -8.25 4.09
C THR A 49 13.48 -7.06 4.37
N GLY A 50 12.48 -7.24 5.24
CA GLY A 50 11.59 -6.17 5.68
C GLY A 50 12.33 -4.95 6.24
N LEU A 51 13.26 -5.15 7.19
CA LEU A 51 14.09 -4.06 7.73
C LEU A 51 14.94 -3.38 6.64
N SER A 52 15.55 -4.16 5.76
CA SER A 52 16.41 -3.60 4.71
C SER A 52 15.63 -2.72 3.72
N ILE A 53 14.40 -3.11 3.37
CA ILE A 53 13.51 -2.32 2.52
C ILE A 53 13.03 -1.07 3.26
N SER A 54 12.69 -1.19 4.54
CA SER A 54 12.32 -0.07 5.40
C SER A 54 13.41 1.00 5.42
N ALA A 55 14.68 0.60 5.63
CA ALA A 55 15.80 1.53 5.59
C ALA A 55 15.95 2.21 4.21
N ALA A 56 15.69 1.49 3.12
CA ALA A 56 15.76 2.03 1.77
C ALA A 56 14.71 3.09 1.48
N PHE A 57 13.46 2.80 1.85
CA PHE A 57 12.35 3.74 1.72
C PHE A 57 12.64 5.01 2.52
N LYS A 58 13.18 4.86 3.74
CA LYS A 58 13.57 5.98 4.59
C LYS A 58 14.68 6.81 3.96
N ASN A 59 15.69 6.18 3.39
CA ASN A 59 16.80 6.86 2.74
C ASN A 59 16.37 7.60 1.46
N HIS A 60 15.37 7.07 0.74
CA HIS A 60 14.80 7.74 -0.43
C HIS A 60 13.91 8.94 -0.05
N GLY A 61 13.17 8.85 1.07
CA GLY A 61 12.44 9.97 1.68
C GLY A 61 11.14 10.40 0.99
N LYS A 62 10.86 9.91 -0.23
CA LYS A 62 9.65 10.21 -1.01
C LYS A 62 8.86 8.97 -1.44
N VAL A 63 8.76 7.99 -0.56
CA VAL A 63 8.04 6.73 -0.83
C VAL A 63 6.68 6.76 -0.13
N ASN A 64 5.62 6.50 -0.89
CA ASN A 64 4.25 6.34 -0.41
C ASN A 64 3.85 4.87 -0.55
N VAL A 65 3.52 4.22 0.56
CA VAL A 65 3.07 2.82 0.57
C VAL A 65 1.54 2.77 0.64
N HIS A 66 0.97 1.90 -0.18
CA HIS A 66 -0.44 1.62 -0.25
C HIS A 66 -0.67 0.13 0.00
N PHE A 67 -1.23 -0.18 1.17
CA PHE A 67 -1.62 -1.53 1.52
C PHE A 67 -2.93 -1.91 0.84
N VAL A 68 -2.90 -2.99 0.07
CA VAL A 68 -4.09 -3.62 -0.52
C VAL A 68 -4.14 -5.08 -0.05
N GLY A 69 -5.32 -5.63 0.20
CA GLY A 69 -5.47 -7.00 0.68
C GLY A 69 -4.92 -7.21 2.09
N LEU A 70 -4.13 -8.26 2.30
CA LEU A 70 -3.57 -8.62 3.61
C LEU A 70 -2.12 -8.17 3.71
N ASN A 71 -1.78 -7.40 4.77
CA ASN A 71 -0.44 -6.83 4.95
C ASN A 71 0.06 -7.06 6.37
N ALA A 72 0.84 -8.12 6.55
CA ALA A 72 1.22 -8.63 7.86
C ALA A 72 2.73 -8.69 8.10
N SER A 73 3.13 -8.67 9.38
CA SER A 73 4.49 -8.98 9.84
C SER A 73 5.58 -8.17 9.12
N ALA A 74 6.52 -8.83 8.44
CA ALA A 74 7.63 -8.19 7.74
C ALA A 74 7.20 -7.19 6.65
N ALA A 75 6.00 -7.34 6.08
CA ALA A 75 5.46 -6.37 5.11
C ALA A 75 5.10 -5.05 5.80
N THR A 76 4.55 -5.11 7.00
CA THR A 76 4.33 -3.94 7.86
C THR A 76 5.65 -3.27 8.16
N ILE A 77 6.68 -4.03 8.55
CA ILE A 77 8.01 -3.49 8.87
C ILE A 77 8.66 -2.82 7.66
N ALA A 78 8.55 -3.42 6.47
CA ALA A 78 9.02 -2.83 5.22
C ALA A 78 8.40 -1.46 4.95
N SER A 79 7.11 -1.29 5.26
CA SER A 79 6.41 -0.02 5.05
C SER A 79 6.81 1.11 6.01
N LEU A 80 7.35 0.80 7.20
CA LEU A 80 7.62 1.81 8.25
C LEU A 80 8.65 2.88 7.85
N GLY A 81 9.44 2.62 6.81
CA GLY A 81 10.37 3.62 6.26
C GLY A 81 9.75 4.55 5.23
N ALA A 82 8.50 4.33 4.83
CA ALA A 82 7.80 5.18 3.89
C ALA A 82 7.46 6.54 4.52
N ALA A 83 7.39 7.57 3.68
CA ALA A 83 6.94 8.90 4.09
C ALA A 83 5.44 8.94 4.40
N HIS A 84 4.65 8.16 3.66
CA HIS A 84 3.23 7.98 3.89
C HIS A 84 2.83 6.52 3.76
N ILE A 85 1.91 6.06 4.59
CA ILE A 85 1.32 4.73 4.52
C ILE A 85 -0.20 4.91 4.49
N SER A 86 -0.85 4.45 3.41
CA SER A 86 -2.31 4.36 3.34
C SER A 86 -2.75 2.91 3.33
N ILE A 87 -3.82 2.60 4.05
CA ILE A 87 -4.48 1.30 4.03
C ILE A 87 -5.75 1.46 3.21
N LEU A 88 -6.01 0.53 2.28
CA LEU A 88 -7.26 0.51 1.54
C LEU A 88 -8.43 0.40 2.54
N GLU A 89 -9.30 1.40 2.53
CA GLU A 89 -10.31 1.65 3.57
C GLU A 89 -11.07 0.38 3.98
N TRP A 90 -11.59 -0.36 3.00
CA TRP A 90 -12.30 -1.64 3.15
C TRP A 90 -11.56 -2.70 3.97
N VAL A 91 -10.23 -2.70 3.98
CA VAL A 91 -9.41 -3.67 4.76
C VAL A 91 -9.44 -3.35 6.26
N SER A 92 -9.69 -2.10 6.62
CA SER A 92 -9.64 -1.63 8.01
C SER A 92 -10.99 -1.49 8.70
N LEU A 93 -12.10 -1.63 7.96
CA LEU A 93 -13.44 -1.45 8.50
C LEU A 93 -13.89 -2.70 9.27
N ASN A 94 -14.41 -2.50 10.48
CA ASN A 94 -15.21 -3.52 11.17
C ASN A 94 -16.66 -3.56 10.63
N SER A 95 -17.50 -4.45 11.16
CA SER A 95 -18.90 -4.62 10.72
C SER A 95 -19.69 -3.32 10.70
N ASP A 96 -19.54 -2.51 11.74
CA ASP A 96 -20.35 -1.31 11.94
C ASP A 96 -19.91 -0.20 10.99
N GLN A 97 -18.60 -0.08 10.78
CA GLN A 97 -18.02 0.83 9.81
C GLN A 97 -18.39 0.43 8.36
N PHE A 98 -18.45 -0.88 8.08
CA PHE A 98 -18.95 -1.40 6.80
C PHE A 98 -20.43 -1.06 6.58
N SER A 99 -21.28 -1.24 7.59
CA SER A 99 -22.70 -0.86 7.52
C SER A 99 -22.88 0.63 7.25
N THR A 100 -22.04 1.47 7.85
CA THR A 100 -22.05 2.92 7.60
C THR A 100 -21.70 3.24 6.15
N LEU A 101 -20.66 2.63 5.60
CA LEU A 101 -20.25 2.83 4.21
C LEU A 101 -21.33 2.37 3.21
N ILE A 102 -22.02 1.25 3.50
CA ILE A 102 -23.16 0.78 2.70
C ILE A 102 -24.28 1.82 2.70
N ALA A 103 -24.64 2.34 3.87
CA ALA A 103 -25.70 3.36 3.99
C ALA A 103 -25.35 4.64 3.23
N ASP A 104 -24.09 5.09 3.29
CA ASP A 104 -23.62 6.25 2.53
C ASP A 104 -23.70 6.00 1.01
N CYS A 105 -23.34 4.80 0.55
CA CYS A 105 -23.45 4.43 -0.86
C CYS A 105 -24.91 4.36 -1.34
N GLU A 106 -25.81 3.81 -0.53
CA GLU A 106 -27.25 3.76 -0.83
C GLU A 106 -27.84 5.17 -0.93
N LYS A 107 -27.42 6.08 -0.05
CA LYS A 107 -27.84 7.48 -0.09
C LYS A 107 -27.34 8.18 -1.36
N ILE A 108 -26.05 8.03 -1.69
CA ILE A 108 -25.48 8.60 -2.92
C ILE A 108 -26.24 8.10 -4.15
N LYS A 109 -26.55 6.80 -4.20
CA LYS A 109 -27.35 6.21 -5.28
C LYS A 109 -28.72 6.86 -5.37
N ALA A 110 -29.44 6.96 -4.26
CA ALA A 110 -30.76 7.57 -4.22
C ALA A 110 -30.71 9.04 -4.68
N ASP A 111 -29.73 9.81 -4.20
CA ASP A 111 -29.54 11.20 -4.62
C ASP A 111 -29.32 11.29 -6.13
N LEU A 112 -28.48 10.44 -6.71
CA LEU A 112 -28.22 10.37 -8.16
C LEU A 112 -29.46 9.96 -8.98
N GLU A 113 -30.28 9.04 -8.48
CA GLU A 113 -31.53 8.61 -9.12
C GLU A 113 -32.59 9.73 -9.13
N VAL A 114 -32.54 10.68 -8.20
CA VAL A 114 -33.44 11.85 -8.19
C VAL A 114 -33.01 12.93 -9.20
N PHE A 115 -31.75 12.90 -9.66
CA PHE A 115 -31.22 13.82 -10.67
C PHE A 115 -31.37 13.34 -12.12
N LEU A 116 -31.85 12.12 -12.36
CA LEU A 116 -32.09 11.51 -13.69
C LEU A 116 -33.58 11.36 -13.99
#